data_AF-A0A930FAL8-F1
#
_entry.id   AF-A0A930FAL8-F1
#
_cell.length_a   1.000
_cell.length_b   1.000
_cell.length_c   1.000
_cell.angle_alpha   90.00
_cell.angle_beta   90.00
_cell.angle_gamma   90.00
#
_symmetry.space_group_name_H-M   'P 1'
#
loop_
_entity.id
_entity.type
_entity.pdbx_description
1 polymer ?
#
loop_
_entity_poly.entity_id
_entity_poly.type
_entity_poly.pdbx_seq_one_letter_code
_entity_poly.pdbx_strand_id
1 'polypeptide(L)'
;ASYSWTEADDFTEAEKFYKEQELVGVGISAHPLQTLAKQALYPTTPIANLTEGAQATLLVEVQKIKVIRTKKGESMAFLQVHDSKSRMDVTVFSDQYRKFASNLSEGKFYYINGKVQSRDGRLQMIAQDLKEAVAERFWIQVKNHEYDKEISNILEQYKGPIPVIIRYEEEGKTVVSTQHFVRKDSALEEKLEGIAMKTIYR
;
A
#
# COMPACT_ATOMS: atom_id res chain seq x y z
N ALA A 1 8.36 -24.76 -36.99
CA ALA A 1 8.55 -24.65 -35.54
C ALA A 1 7.24 -24.14 -34.96
N SER A 2 6.61 -24.89 -34.07
CA SER A 2 5.41 -24.44 -33.34
C SER A 2 5.87 -23.44 -32.28
N TYR A 3 5.51 -22.17 -32.42
CA TYR A 3 5.75 -21.18 -31.38
C TYR A 3 4.61 -21.27 -30.36
N SER A 4 4.96 -21.61 -29.12
CA SER A 4 4.04 -21.56 -27.98
C SER A 4 4.14 -20.16 -27.38
N TRP A 5 3.07 -19.38 -27.48
CA TRP A 5 2.94 -18.13 -26.73
C TRP A 5 2.36 -18.46 -25.36
N THR A 6 3.01 -17.97 -24.31
CA THR A 6 2.48 -18.00 -22.96
C THR A 6 2.02 -16.59 -22.63
N GLU A 7 0.72 -16.43 -22.34
CA GLU A 7 0.25 -15.18 -21.74
C GLU A 7 0.89 -15.04 -20.36
N ALA A 8 1.45 -13.86 -20.10
CA ALA A 8 2.05 -13.50 -18.83
C ALA A 8 1.47 -12.15 -18.42
N ASP A 9 1.25 -11.96 -17.12
CA ASP A 9 0.81 -10.68 -16.58
C ASP A 9 1.82 -9.57 -16.90
N ASP A 10 1.32 -8.39 -17.25
CA ASP A 10 2.17 -7.23 -17.49
C ASP A 10 2.89 -6.80 -16.20
N PHE A 11 4.12 -6.30 -16.35
CA PHE A 11 4.88 -5.81 -15.21
C PHE A 11 4.22 -4.58 -14.60
N THR A 12 4.26 -4.49 -13.27
CA THR A 12 3.85 -3.28 -12.56
C THR A 12 4.72 -2.09 -12.96
N GLU A 13 4.22 -0.86 -12.82
CA GLU A 13 5.01 0.35 -13.11
C GLU A 13 6.33 0.39 -12.32
N ALA A 14 6.31 -0.13 -11.10
CA ALA A 14 7.51 -0.23 -10.26
C ALA A 14 8.54 -1.21 -10.83
N GLU A 15 8.11 -2.40 -11.22
CA GLU A 15 9.01 -3.39 -11.83
C GLU A 15 9.58 -2.90 -13.16
N LYS A 16 8.77 -2.22 -13.98
CA LYS A 16 9.23 -1.60 -15.22
C LYS A 16 10.32 -0.56 -14.94
N PHE A 17 10.11 0.32 -13.97
CA PHE A 17 11.09 1.33 -13.59
C PHE A 17 12.41 0.72 -13.11
N TYR A 18 12.38 -0.29 -12.23
CA TYR A 18 13.61 -0.93 -11.77
C TYR A 18 14.35 -1.68 -12.89
N LYS A 19 13.61 -2.32 -13.80
CA LYS A 19 14.22 -2.97 -14.98
C LYS A 19 14.83 -1.96 -15.94
N GLU A 20 14.19 -0.82 -16.19
CA GLU A 20 14.76 0.27 -16.99
C GLU A 20 16.07 0.76 -16.38
N GLN A 21 16.09 0.96 -15.06
CA GLN A 21 17.27 1.40 -14.35
C GLN A 21 18.40 0.37 -14.38
N GLU A 22 18.09 -0.93 -14.29
CA GLU A 22 19.07 -2.01 -14.41
C GLU A 22 19.64 -2.12 -15.84
N LEU A 23 18.78 -1.97 -16.86
CA LEU A 23 19.16 -2.19 -18.26
C LEU A 23 19.89 -0.99 -18.88
N VAL A 24 19.46 0.23 -18.55
CA VAL A 24 19.94 1.48 -19.19
C VAL A 24 20.81 2.29 -18.22
N GLY A 25 20.81 1.96 -16.92
CA GLY A 25 21.51 2.71 -15.87
C GLY A 25 20.77 3.96 -15.40
N VAL A 26 19.67 4.33 -16.05
CA VAL A 26 18.80 5.46 -15.71
C VAL A 26 17.34 5.07 -15.84
N GLY A 27 16.51 5.45 -14.86
CA GLY A 27 15.06 5.32 -14.97
C GLY A 27 14.51 6.46 -15.83
N ILE A 28 14.00 6.13 -17.01
CA ILE A 28 13.41 7.13 -17.94
C ILE A 28 11.97 7.42 -17.50
N SER A 29 11.28 6.39 -16.98
CA SER A 29 9.94 6.49 -16.42
C SER A 29 9.91 7.27 -15.10
N ALA A 30 8.75 7.83 -14.74
CA ALA A 30 8.58 8.53 -13.47
C ALA A 30 8.74 7.55 -12.29
N HIS A 31 9.41 7.99 -11.22
CA HIS A 31 9.62 7.15 -10.04
C HIS A 31 8.26 6.73 -9.43
N PRO A 32 8.03 5.43 -9.12
CA PRO A 32 6.74 4.91 -8.64
C PRO A 32 6.18 5.66 -7.41
N LEU A 33 7.02 6.03 -6.44
CA LEU A 33 6.66 6.91 -5.32
C LEU A 33 6.01 8.23 -5.75
N GLN A 34 6.38 8.84 -6.88
CA GLN A 34 5.76 10.08 -7.35
C GLN A 34 4.33 9.85 -7.84
N THR A 35 4.08 8.74 -8.54
CA THR A 35 2.73 8.34 -8.95
C THR A 35 1.86 8.08 -7.73
N LEU A 36 2.40 7.33 -6.76
CA LEU A 36 1.72 7.05 -5.50
C LEU A 36 1.45 8.32 -4.67
N ALA A 37 2.39 9.26 -4.64
CA ALA A 37 2.23 10.53 -3.92
C ALA A 37 1.11 11.40 -4.52
N LYS A 38 0.94 11.40 -5.85
CA LYS A 38 -0.18 12.10 -6.51
C LYS A 38 -1.53 11.47 -6.19
N GLN A 39 -1.55 10.16 -5.95
CA GLN A 39 -2.76 9.38 -5.63
C GLN A 39 -2.86 9.08 -4.13
N ALA A 40 -2.18 9.87 -3.29
CA ALA A 40 -2.08 9.58 -1.88
C ALA A 40 -3.46 9.57 -1.20
N LEU A 41 -3.75 8.50 -0.48
CA LEU A 41 -4.98 8.37 0.31
C LEU A 41 -4.94 9.18 1.61
N TYR A 42 -3.73 9.42 2.09
CA TYR A 42 -3.45 10.01 3.38
C TYR A 42 -2.53 11.21 3.21
N PRO A 43 -2.63 12.23 4.07
CA PRO A 43 -1.65 13.30 4.10
C PRO A 43 -0.28 12.71 4.50
N THR A 44 0.72 12.88 3.65
CA THR A 44 2.07 12.35 3.85
C THR A 44 3.06 13.47 4.10
N THR A 45 3.99 13.26 5.03
CA THR A 45 5.08 14.18 5.33
C THR A 45 6.39 13.63 4.75
N PRO A 46 7.16 14.41 3.99
CA PRO A 46 8.50 14.00 3.56
C PRO A 46 9.42 13.74 4.76
N ILE A 47 10.35 12.80 4.65
CA ILE A 47 11.27 12.46 5.75
C ILE A 47 12.10 13.67 6.17
N ALA A 48 12.50 14.50 5.21
CA ALA A 48 13.28 15.71 5.46
C ALA A 48 12.58 16.77 6.33
N ASN A 49 11.24 16.71 6.42
CA ASN A 49 10.44 17.68 7.17
C ASN A 49 10.02 17.15 8.55
N LEU A 50 10.52 15.97 8.95
CA LEU A 50 10.17 15.38 10.24
C LEU A 50 10.89 16.07 11.39
N THR A 51 10.15 16.24 12.48
CA THR A 51 10.65 16.79 13.74
C THR A 51 10.50 15.75 14.85
N GLU A 52 11.40 15.80 15.82
CA GLU A 52 11.35 14.89 16.96
C GLU A 52 10.04 15.05 17.75
N GLY A 53 9.44 13.93 18.15
CA GLY A 53 8.22 13.90 18.96
C GLY A 53 6.92 14.01 18.15
N ALA A 54 7.00 14.43 16.87
CA ALA A 54 5.84 14.53 16.00
C ALA A 54 5.27 13.15 15.64
N GLN A 55 3.96 13.11 15.43
CA GLN A 55 3.30 12.01 14.73
C GLN A 55 3.20 12.37 13.25
N ALA A 56 3.62 11.45 12.38
CA ALA A 56 3.62 11.67 10.94
C ALA A 56 3.28 10.39 10.20
N THR A 57 2.74 10.55 8.99
CA THR A 57 2.52 9.48 8.03
C THR A 57 3.51 9.65 6.89
N LEU A 58 4.27 8.62 6.58
CA LEU A 58 5.26 8.62 5.50
C LEU A 58 4.78 7.74 4.37
N LEU A 59 5.01 8.16 3.13
CA LEU A 59 4.91 7.30 1.95
C LEU A 59 6.33 6.95 1.52
N VAL A 60 6.71 5.69 1.72
CA VAL A 60 8.10 5.25 1.58
C VAL A 60 8.17 3.87 0.95
N GLU A 61 9.28 3.59 0.29
CA GLU A 61 9.68 2.26 -0.12
C GLU A 61 10.44 1.57 1.02
N VAL A 62 10.15 0.30 1.27
CA VAL A 62 10.93 -0.54 2.21
C VAL A 62 12.10 -1.15 1.46
N GLN A 63 13.31 -0.70 1.75
CA GLN A 63 14.53 -1.19 1.11
C GLN A 63 15.05 -2.49 1.75
N LYS A 64 14.91 -2.60 3.07
CA LYS A 64 15.43 -3.75 3.82
C LYS A 64 14.63 -4.02 5.08
N ILE A 65 14.37 -5.29 5.37
CA ILE A 65 13.68 -5.78 6.56
C ILE A 65 14.66 -6.63 7.38
N LYS A 66 14.98 -6.19 8.60
CA LYS A 66 15.75 -6.97 9.56
C LYS A 66 14.86 -7.43 10.70
N VAL A 67 14.42 -8.68 10.64
CA VAL A 67 13.65 -9.31 11.72
C VAL A 67 14.61 -9.76 12.83
N ILE A 68 14.31 -9.39 14.06
CA ILE A 68 15.05 -9.80 15.26
C ILE A 68 14.10 -10.33 16.32
N ARG A 69 14.59 -11.19 17.20
CA ARG A 69 13.85 -11.61 18.40
C ARG A 69 14.22 -10.72 19.57
N THR A 70 13.20 -10.26 20.30
CA THR A 70 13.37 -9.57 21.57
C THR A 70 13.88 -10.52 22.65
N LYS A 71 14.34 -9.97 23.78
CA LYS A 71 14.72 -10.77 24.95
C LYS A 71 13.59 -11.66 25.49
N LYS A 72 12.33 -11.30 25.20
CA LYS A 72 11.12 -12.07 25.55
C LYS A 72 10.78 -13.16 24.52
N GLY A 73 11.60 -13.33 23.48
CA GLY A 73 11.39 -14.32 22.42
C GLY A 73 10.47 -13.88 21.29
N GLU A 74 9.85 -12.70 21.38
CA GLU A 74 8.93 -12.19 20.36
C GLU A 74 9.67 -11.56 19.17
N SER A 75 9.18 -11.77 17.95
CA SER A 75 9.76 -11.17 16.74
C SER A 75 9.36 -9.71 16.59
N MET A 76 10.33 -8.83 16.34
CA MET A 76 10.17 -7.44 15.93
C MET A 76 11.01 -7.17 14.67
N ALA A 77 10.80 -6.05 13.99
CA ALA A 77 11.55 -5.72 12.78
C ALA A 77 12.13 -4.30 12.80
N PHE A 78 13.33 -4.16 12.23
CA PHE A 78 13.89 -2.88 11.82
C PHE A 78 13.81 -2.76 10.31
N LEU A 79 13.20 -1.68 9.84
CA LEU A 79 13.02 -1.39 8.43
C LEU A 79 13.94 -0.24 8.05
N GLN A 80 14.61 -0.38 6.91
CA GLN A 80 15.26 0.75 6.24
C GLN A 80 14.32 1.21 5.14
N VAL A 81 13.89 2.47 5.21
CA VAL A 81 12.90 3.02 4.27
C VAL A 81 13.42 4.26 3.54
N HIS A 82 12.85 4.55 2.38
CA HIS A 82 13.26 5.66 1.52
C HIS A 82 12.07 6.38 0.86
N ASP A 83 12.07 7.71 0.84
CA ASP A 83 11.02 8.55 0.23
C ASP A 83 11.42 9.12 -1.16
N SER A 84 12.33 8.45 -1.89
CA SER A 84 13.05 8.90 -3.10
C SER A 84 14.17 9.94 -2.87
N LYS A 85 14.18 10.64 -1.73
CA LYS A 85 15.19 11.69 -1.44
C LYS A 85 16.04 11.36 -0.22
N SER A 86 15.41 10.91 0.84
CA SER A 86 16.00 10.69 2.16
C SER A 86 15.73 9.27 2.63
N ARG A 87 16.63 8.75 3.47
CA ARG A 87 16.48 7.44 4.10
C ARG A 87 16.21 7.62 5.59
N MET A 88 15.44 6.72 6.16
CA MET A 88 15.18 6.70 7.60
C MET A 88 15.03 5.26 8.11
N ASP A 89 15.38 5.05 9.37
CA ASP A 89 15.15 3.78 10.04
C ASP A 89 13.79 3.80 10.74
N VAL A 90 13.03 2.72 10.55
CA VAL A 90 11.72 2.52 11.19
C VAL A 90 11.77 1.28 12.06
N THR A 91 11.36 1.41 13.31
CA THR A 91 11.24 0.30 14.25
C THR A 91 9.79 -0.16 14.32
N VAL A 92 9.56 -1.45 14.08
CA VAL A 92 8.26 -2.12 14.21
C VAL A 92 8.34 -3.07 15.40
N PHE A 93 7.70 -2.71 16.51
CA PHE A 93 7.65 -3.56 17.70
C PHE A 93 6.81 -4.82 17.49
N SER A 94 7.01 -5.82 18.36
CA SER A 94 6.41 -7.14 18.24
C SER A 94 4.90 -7.13 18.02
N ASP A 95 4.17 -6.28 18.76
CA ASP A 95 2.71 -6.17 18.67
C ASP A 95 2.24 -5.73 17.28
N GLN A 96 2.98 -4.82 16.65
CA GLN A 96 2.68 -4.37 15.29
C GLN A 96 3.22 -5.34 14.25
N TYR A 97 4.41 -5.89 14.47
CA TYR A 97 5.00 -6.86 13.56
C TYR A 97 4.10 -8.08 13.38
N ARG A 98 3.49 -8.60 14.45
CA ARG A 98 2.53 -9.72 14.34
C ARG A 98 1.33 -9.42 13.44
N LYS A 99 0.87 -8.16 13.38
CA LYS A 99 -0.28 -7.76 12.56
C LYS A 99 0.09 -7.61 11.08
N PHE A 100 1.30 -7.11 10.81
CA PHE A 100 1.70 -6.70 9.46
C PHE A 100 2.72 -7.63 8.81
N ALA A 101 3.25 -8.63 9.53
CA ALA A 101 4.30 -9.53 9.03
C ALA A 101 3.93 -10.22 7.72
N SER A 102 2.66 -10.58 7.51
CA SER A 102 2.19 -11.20 6.26
C SER A 102 2.23 -10.27 5.05
N ASN A 103 2.15 -8.96 5.28
CA ASN A 103 2.00 -7.96 4.23
C ASN A 103 3.27 -7.14 4.03
N LEU A 104 4.30 -7.35 4.85
CA LEU A 104 5.53 -6.58 4.84
C LEU A 104 6.57 -7.27 3.96
N SER A 105 7.00 -6.60 2.90
CA SER A 105 8.00 -7.13 1.95
C SER A 105 8.94 -6.02 1.48
N GLU A 106 10.16 -6.42 1.15
CA GLU A 106 11.17 -5.53 0.56
C GLU A 106 10.76 -5.14 -0.87
N GLY A 107 11.15 -3.93 -1.30
CA GLY A 107 10.84 -3.37 -2.63
C GLY A 107 9.40 -2.86 -2.79
N LYS A 108 8.56 -3.01 -1.77
CA LYS A 108 7.18 -2.51 -1.77
C LYS A 108 7.07 -1.14 -1.12
N PHE A 109 6.02 -0.41 -1.50
CA PHE A 109 5.71 0.91 -0.96
C PHE A 109 4.67 0.81 0.16
N TYR A 110 4.83 1.63 1.20
CA TYR A 110 3.95 1.64 2.35
C TYR A 110 3.66 3.06 2.85
N TYR A 111 2.44 3.25 3.33
CA TYR A 111 2.10 4.29 4.28
C TYR A 111 2.48 3.82 5.67
N ILE A 112 3.45 4.49 6.29
CA ILE A 112 3.88 4.20 7.66
C ILE A 112 3.44 5.37 8.54
N ASN A 113 2.47 5.12 9.42
CA ASN A 113 2.10 6.07 10.46
C ASN A 113 2.86 5.74 11.73
N GLY A 114 3.45 6.76 12.36
CA GLY A 114 4.24 6.53 13.54
C GLY A 114 4.67 7.79 14.27
N LYS A 115 5.38 7.59 15.37
CA LYS A 115 5.99 8.65 16.15
C LYS A 115 7.47 8.76 15.81
N VAL A 116 7.91 9.98 15.51
CA VAL A 116 9.32 10.29 15.27
C VAL A 116 10.04 10.42 16.61
N GLN A 117 11.20 9.79 16.72
CA GLN A 117 12.08 9.86 17.88
C GLN A 117 13.52 10.12 17.44
N SER A 118 14.29 10.81 18.27
CA SER A 118 15.73 10.89 18.09
C SER A 118 16.42 9.79 18.89
N ARG A 119 17.38 9.10 18.27
CA ARG A 119 18.26 8.17 18.95
C ARG A 119 19.67 8.33 18.39
N ASP A 120 20.63 8.53 19.28
CA ASP A 120 22.04 8.72 18.92
C ASP A 120 22.25 9.84 17.87
N GLY A 121 21.44 10.90 17.95
CA GLY A 121 21.49 12.05 17.03
C GLY A 121 20.87 11.81 15.66
N ARG A 122 20.20 10.67 15.43
CA ARG A 122 19.47 10.36 14.19
C ARG A 122 17.98 10.24 14.45
N LEU A 123 17.18 10.79 13.53
CA LEU A 123 15.74 10.59 13.53
C LEU A 123 15.42 9.15 13.10
N GLN A 124 14.59 8.50 13.89
CA GLN A 124 14.00 7.21 13.63
C GLN A 124 12.49 7.30 13.86
N MET A 125 11.71 6.43 13.25
CA MET A 125 10.27 6.36 13.50
C MET A 125 9.90 5.05 14.16
N ILE A 126 9.02 5.11 15.16
CA ILE A 126 8.33 3.94 15.68
C ILE A 126 7.02 3.81 14.91
N ALA A 127 6.88 2.74 14.14
CA ALA A 127 5.65 2.47 13.41
C ALA A 127 4.52 2.07 14.36
N GLN A 128 3.37 2.70 14.17
CA GLN A 128 2.13 2.40 14.87
C GLN A 128 1.11 1.71 13.94
N ASP A 129 1.09 2.10 12.67
CA ASP A 129 0.26 1.50 11.62
C ASP A 129 1.05 1.42 10.32
N LEU A 130 0.87 0.33 9.57
CA LEU A 130 1.48 0.13 8.25
C LEU A 130 0.41 -0.31 7.26
N LYS A 131 0.34 0.39 6.13
CA LYS A 131 -0.54 0.02 5.01
C LYS A 131 0.25 -0.02 3.73
N GLU A 132 0.08 -1.06 2.94
CA GLU A 132 0.70 -1.13 1.61
C GLU A 132 0.15 0.01 0.74
N ALA A 133 1.05 0.73 0.08
CA ALA A 133 0.71 1.82 -0.81
C ALA A 133 0.68 1.27 -2.23
N VAL A 134 -0.53 1.02 -2.73
CA VAL A 134 -0.75 0.58 -4.11
C VAL A 134 -1.39 1.67 -4.95
N ALA A 135 -1.00 1.71 -6.23
CA ALA A 135 -1.56 2.63 -7.21
C ALA A 135 -2.96 2.18 -7.62
N GLU A 136 -3.13 0.87 -7.87
CA GLU A 136 -4.39 0.25 -8.27
C GLU A 136 -5.47 0.46 -7.20
N ARG A 137 -6.71 0.73 -7.63
CA ARG A 137 -7.91 0.94 -6.83
C ARG A 137 -9.03 0.09 -7.37
N PHE A 138 -9.88 -0.41 -6.48
CA PHE A 138 -11.07 -1.15 -6.85
C PHE A 138 -12.28 -0.22 -6.83
N TRP A 139 -12.79 0.11 -8.01
CA TRP A 139 -13.94 0.99 -8.17
C TRP A 139 -15.21 0.16 -8.25
N ILE A 140 -16.21 0.55 -7.46
CA ILE A 140 -17.54 -0.05 -7.44
C ILE A 140 -18.54 1.06 -7.69
N GLN A 141 -19.35 0.93 -8.74
CA GLN A 141 -20.45 1.84 -9.04
C GLN A 141 -21.75 1.16 -8.62
N VAL A 142 -22.50 1.80 -7.74
CA VAL A 142 -23.78 1.33 -7.20
C VAL A 142 -24.84 2.40 -7.41
N LYS A 143 -26.11 1.97 -7.48
CA LYS A 143 -27.22 2.89 -7.66
C LYS A 143 -27.42 3.77 -6.43
N ASN A 144 -27.48 3.15 -5.25
CA ASN A 144 -27.78 3.79 -3.96
C ASN A 144 -27.17 2.95 -2.81
N HIS A 145 -27.54 3.28 -1.57
CA HIS A 145 -27.08 2.63 -0.34
C HIS A 145 -27.79 1.30 0.01
N GLU A 146 -28.66 0.77 -0.85
CA GLU A 146 -29.50 -0.41 -0.56
C GLU A 146 -28.68 -1.66 -0.19
N TYR A 147 -27.55 -1.85 -0.86
CA TYR A 147 -26.71 -3.05 -0.72
C TYR A 147 -25.41 -2.81 0.07
N ASP A 148 -25.27 -1.68 0.76
CA ASP A 148 -24.03 -1.32 1.47
C ASP A 148 -23.54 -2.43 2.42
N LYS A 149 -24.47 -3.06 3.14
CA LYS A 149 -24.14 -4.16 4.07
C LYS A 149 -23.67 -5.41 3.35
N GLU A 150 -24.30 -5.74 2.23
CA GLU A 150 -23.98 -6.94 1.45
C GLU A 150 -22.62 -6.78 0.76
N ILE A 151 -22.38 -5.60 0.17
CA ILE A 151 -21.09 -5.24 -0.40
C ILE A 151 -20.00 -5.32 0.67
N SER A 152 -20.22 -4.72 1.85
CA SER A 152 -19.27 -4.80 2.96
C SER A 152 -18.92 -6.25 3.34
N ASN A 153 -19.93 -7.12 3.47
CA ASN A 153 -19.74 -8.54 3.78
C ASN A 153 -18.97 -9.29 2.69
N ILE A 154 -19.20 -8.97 1.41
CA ILE A 154 -18.46 -9.56 0.29
C ILE A 154 -17.00 -9.09 0.35
N LEU A 155 -16.75 -7.79 0.50
CA LEU A 155 -15.40 -7.22 0.55
C LEU A 155 -14.58 -7.79 1.73
N GLU A 156 -15.21 -8.08 2.86
CA GLU A 156 -14.56 -8.71 4.01
C GLU A 156 -14.05 -10.13 3.76
N GLN A 157 -14.59 -10.85 2.76
CA GLN A 157 -14.11 -12.18 2.38
C GLN A 157 -12.84 -12.12 1.51
N TYR A 158 -12.61 -11.01 0.82
CA TYR A 158 -11.53 -10.84 -0.15
C TYR A 158 -10.50 -9.81 0.29
N LYS A 159 -10.13 -9.81 1.58
CA LYS A 159 -9.18 -8.83 2.14
C LYS A 159 -7.85 -8.82 1.40
N GLY A 160 -7.33 -7.62 1.14
CA GLY A 160 -6.05 -7.42 0.49
C GLY A 160 -5.55 -5.98 0.58
N PRO A 161 -4.59 -5.58 -0.26
CA PRO A 161 -3.95 -4.25 -0.18
C PRO A 161 -4.66 -3.16 -1.01
N ILE A 162 -5.59 -3.50 -1.91
CA ILE A 162 -6.19 -2.58 -2.88
C ILE A 162 -7.34 -1.78 -2.22
N PRO A 163 -7.26 -0.44 -2.17
CA PRO A 163 -8.32 0.39 -1.62
C PRO A 163 -9.59 0.33 -2.47
N VAL A 164 -10.75 0.32 -1.79
CA VAL A 164 -12.06 0.32 -2.45
C VAL A 164 -12.62 1.74 -2.55
N ILE A 165 -13.12 2.11 -3.73
CA ILE A 165 -13.79 3.37 -4.01
C ILE A 165 -15.20 3.06 -4.47
N ILE A 166 -16.20 3.60 -3.78
CA ILE A 166 -17.61 3.38 -4.07
C ILE A 166 -18.21 4.67 -4.63
N ARG A 167 -18.85 4.60 -5.79
CA ARG A 167 -19.59 5.70 -6.40
C ARG A 167 -21.09 5.39 -6.36
N TYR A 168 -21.85 6.28 -5.75
CA TYR A 168 -23.32 6.24 -5.70
C TYR A 168 -23.88 7.10 -6.83
N GLU A 169 -24.54 6.45 -7.80
CA GLU A 169 -24.99 7.10 -9.03
C GLU A 169 -26.13 8.11 -8.79
N GLU A 170 -27.11 7.76 -7.95
CA GLU A 170 -28.26 8.65 -7.67
C GLU A 170 -27.85 9.92 -6.92
N GLU A 171 -26.78 9.85 -6.11
CA GLU A 171 -26.27 11.01 -5.35
C GLU A 171 -25.13 11.74 -6.09
N GLY A 172 -24.60 11.17 -7.18
CA GLY A 172 -23.39 11.66 -7.84
C GLY A 172 -22.15 11.69 -6.92
N LYS A 173 -22.17 10.92 -5.83
CA LYS A 173 -21.19 11.00 -4.74
C LYS A 173 -20.18 9.86 -4.84
N THR A 174 -18.90 10.18 -4.72
CA THR A 174 -17.81 9.19 -4.66
C THR A 174 -17.24 9.16 -3.25
N VAL A 175 -17.17 7.97 -2.65
CA VAL A 175 -16.68 7.73 -1.30
C VAL A 175 -15.51 6.76 -1.38
N VAL A 176 -14.37 7.16 -0.81
CA VAL A 176 -13.25 6.25 -0.59
C VAL A 176 -13.53 5.46 0.68
N SER A 177 -13.58 4.14 0.58
CA SER A 177 -13.81 3.30 1.74
C SER A 177 -12.56 3.28 2.62
N THR A 178 -12.69 3.75 3.87
CA THR A 178 -11.57 3.75 4.82
C THR A 178 -11.37 2.39 5.49
N GLN A 179 -12.36 1.51 5.40
CA GLN A 179 -12.41 0.23 6.10
C GLN A 179 -12.13 -0.97 5.19
N HIS A 180 -12.43 -0.86 3.89
CA HIS A 180 -12.36 -1.99 2.97
C HIS A 180 -11.14 -1.88 2.06
N PHE A 181 -10.34 -2.95 2.08
CA PHE A 181 -9.23 -3.17 1.17
C PHE A 181 -9.32 -4.61 0.67
N VAL A 182 -9.18 -4.79 -0.64
CA VAL A 182 -9.38 -6.08 -1.30
C VAL A 182 -8.13 -6.56 -2.01
N ARG A 183 -8.07 -7.86 -2.30
CA ARG A 183 -7.11 -8.41 -3.25
C ARG A 183 -7.76 -8.45 -4.63
N LYS A 184 -6.92 -8.38 -5.68
CA LYS A 184 -7.39 -8.59 -7.05
C LYS A 184 -7.84 -10.03 -7.22
N ASP A 185 -9.12 -10.23 -7.49
CA ASP A 185 -9.74 -11.54 -7.61
C ASP A 185 -10.96 -11.45 -8.54
N SER A 186 -11.00 -12.25 -9.59
CA SER A 186 -12.12 -12.26 -10.54
C SER A 186 -13.42 -12.75 -9.90
N ALA A 187 -13.33 -13.63 -8.88
CA ALA A 187 -14.51 -14.09 -8.16
C ALA A 187 -15.16 -12.97 -7.31
N LEU A 188 -14.40 -11.93 -6.96
CA LEU A 188 -14.96 -10.76 -6.28
C LEU A 188 -15.83 -9.94 -7.25
N GLU A 189 -15.40 -9.79 -8.50
CA GLU A 189 -16.16 -9.08 -9.53
C GLU A 189 -17.46 -9.82 -9.85
N GLU A 190 -17.40 -11.14 -10.05
CA GLU A 190 -18.58 -11.99 -10.31
C GLU A 190 -19.63 -11.89 -9.19
N LYS A 191 -19.19 -11.89 -7.92
CA LYS A 191 -20.10 -11.73 -6.77
C LYS A 191 -20.76 -10.36 -6.71
N LEU A 192 -20.16 -9.35 -7.32
CA LEU A 192 -20.67 -7.98 -7.33
C LEU A 192 -21.51 -7.67 -8.57
N GLU A 193 -21.49 -8.45 -9.65
CA GLU A 193 -22.27 -8.19 -10.87
C GLU A 193 -23.79 -8.09 -10.63
N GLY A 194 -24.32 -8.76 -9.61
CA GLY A 194 -25.75 -8.70 -9.25
C GLY A 194 -26.16 -7.46 -8.44
N ILE A 195 -25.20 -6.69 -7.93
CA ILE A 195 -25.40 -5.61 -6.97
C ILE A 195 -24.82 -4.28 -7.48
N ALA A 196 -23.61 -4.34 -8.01
CA ALA A 196 -22.90 -3.22 -8.59
C ALA A 196 -23.25 -3.08 -10.07
N MET A 197 -23.50 -1.83 -10.50
CA MET A 197 -23.70 -1.50 -11.91
C MET A 197 -22.42 -1.69 -12.71
N LYS A 198 -21.26 -1.46 -12.09
CA LYS A 198 -19.94 -1.60 -12.71
C LYS A 198 -18.87 -1.79 -11.64
N THR A 199 -17.95 -2.73 -11.87
CA THR A 199 -16.72 -2.88 -11.09
C THR A 199 -15.51 -2.76 -12.00
N ILE A 200 -14.42 -2.14 -11.52
CA ILE A 200 -13.17 -2.05 -12.27
C ILE A 200 -11.96 -1.86 -11.35
N TYR A 201 -10.90 -2.61 -11.60
CA TYR A 201 -9.57 -2.34 -11.05
C TYR A 201 -8.86 -1.28 -11.92
N ARG A 202 -8.45 -0.16 -11.32
CA ARG A 202 -7.80 0.96 -12.02
C ARG A 202 -6.76 1.65 -11.17
#